data_AF-K0I0U8-F1
#
_entry.id   AF-K0I0U8-F1
#
_cell.length_a   1.000
_cell.length_b   1.000
_cell.length_c   1.000
_cell.angle_alpha   90.00
_cell.angle_beta   90.00
_cell.angle_gamma   90.00
#
_symmetry.space_group_name_H-M   'P 1'
#
loop_
_entity.id
_entity.type
_entity.pdbx_description
1 polymer ?
#
loop_
_entity_poly.entity_id
_entity_poly.type
_entity_poly.pdbx_seq_one_letter_code
_entity_poly.pdbx_strand_id
1 'polypeptide(L)' 'MSEAQVATLLRRANAVAQRAKDMGRHPFGALLVAPDGETVLAEQGNIDTVNHAESTLARTAAANYPGAYLAQCTLVTT' A
#
# COMPACT_ATOMS: atom_id res chain seq x y z
N MET A 1 -6.68 10.61 10.16
CA MET A 1 -7.62 10.00 9.19
C MET A 1 -8.93 9.68 9.89
N SER A 2 -10.06 9.97 9.25
CA SER A 2 -11.39 9.55 9.71
C SER A 2 -11.68 8.09 9.35
N GLU A 3 -12.67 7.48 9.99
CA GLU A 3 -13.11 6.12 9.64
C GLU A 3 -13.54 6.00 8.17
N ALA A 4 -14.19 7.02 7.62
CA ALA A 4 -14.60 7.06 6.22
C ALA A 4 -13.39 7.07 5.27
N GLN A 5 -12.33 7.81 5.61
CA GLN A 5 -11.06 7.81 4.86
C GLN A 5 -10.39 6.43 4.95
N VAL A 6 -10.30 5.86 6.15
CA VAL A 6 -9.75 4.50 6.37
C VAL A 6 -10.49 3.46 5.53
N ALA A 7 -11.83 3.45 5.57
CA ALA A 7 -12.63 2.50 4.80
C ALA A 7 -12.44 2.66 3.28
N THR A 8 -12.30 3.89 2.80
CA THR A 8 -12.04 4.17 1.37
C THR A 8 -10.68 3.61 0.96
N LEU A 9 -9.64 3.84 1.76
CA LEU A 9 -8.28 3.37 1.47
C LEU A 9 -8.17 1.85 1.59
N LEU A 10 -8.84 1.22 2.56
CA LEU A 10 -8.89 -0.25 2.68
C LEU A 10 -9.59 -0.89 1.46
N ARG A 11 -10.69 -0.29 0.97
CA ARG A 11 -11.34 -0.76 -0.27
C ARG A 11 -10.41 -0.61 -1.47
N ARG A 12 -9.63 0.47 -1.54
CA ARG A 12 -8.62 0.68 -2.59
C ARG A 12 -7.49 -0.35 -2.50
N ALA A 13 -6.97 -0.64 -1.31
CA ALA A 13 -5.98 -1.70 -1.09
C ALA A 13 -6.53 -3.07 -1.52
N ASN A 14 -7.80 -3.36 -1.24
CA ASN A 14 -8.47 -4.57 -1.71
C ASN A 14 -8.61 -4.62 -3.24
N ALA A 15 -8.81 -3.50 -3.91
CA ALA A 15 -8.77 -3.48 -5.37
C ALA A 15 -7.37 -3.86 -5.92
N VAL A 16 -6.30 -3.48 -5.22
CA VAL A 16 -4.93 -3.94 -5.55
C VAL A 16 -4.78 -5.45 -5.32
N ALA A 17 -5.30 -5.96 -4.20
CA ALA A 17 -5.30 -7.38 -3.87
C ALA A 17 -6.06 -8.22 -4.91
N GLN A 18 -7.22 -7.74 -5.39
CA GLN A 18 -7.96 -8.41 -6.46
C GLN A 18 -7.16 -8.44 -7.77
N ARG A 19 -6.49 -7.35 -8.16
CA ARG A 19 -5.61 -7.37 -9.34
C ARG A 19 -4.47 -8.39 -9.20
N ALA A 20 -3.87 -8.51 -8.03
CA ALA A 20 -2.83 -9.52 -7.77
C ALA A 20 -3.40 -10.94 -7.94
N LYS A 21 -4.60 -11.19 -7.41
CA LYS A 21 -5.33 -12.45 -7.58
C LYS A 21 -5.62 -12.77 -9.04
N ASP A 22 -6.09 -11.79 -9.82
CA ASP A 22 -6.40 -11.96 -11.24
C ASP A 22 -5.14 -12.30 -12.06
N MET A 23 -3.96 -11.91 -11.57
CA MET A 23 -2.66 -12.28 -12.13
C MET A 23 -2.12 -13.62 -11.59
N GLY A 24 -2.90 -14.38 -10.83
CA GLY A 24 -2.51 -15.67 -10.26
C GLY A 24 -1.61 -15.59 -9.03
N ARG A 25 -1.56 -14.44 -8.35
CA ARG A 25 -0.73 -14.21 -7.14
C ARG A 25 -1.58 -14.22 -5.87
N HIS A 26 -0.93 -14.24 -4.70
CA HIS A 26 -1.65 -14.13 -3.43
C HIS A 26 -2.43 -12.80 -3.35
N PRO A 27 -3.66 -12.81 -2.81
CA PRO A 27 -4.57 -11.67 -2.84
C PRO A 27 -4.25 -10.67 -1.72
N PHE A 28 -3.07 -10.06 -1.75
CA PHE A 28 -2.67 -8.99 -0.84
C PHE A 28 -2.31 -7.72 -1.61
N GLY A 29 -2.68 -6.57 -1.05
CA GLY A 29 -2.44 -5.27 -1.65
C GLY A 29 -2.12 -4.22 -0.58
N ALA A 30 -1.13 -3.37 -0.86
CA ALA A 30 -0.66 -2.32 0.03
C ALA A 30 -0.64 -0.95 -0.67
N LEU A 31 -0.88 0.11 0.11
CA LEU A 31 -0.83 1.51 -0.30
C LEU A 31 0.10 2.30 0.62
N LEU A 32 0.87 3.23 0.06
CA LEU A 32 1.53 4.29 0.83
C LEU A 32 0.68 5.56 0.71
N VAL A 33 0.19 6.07 1.83
CA VAL A 33 -0.63 7.27 1.90
C VAL A 33 0.18 8.42 2.49
N ALA A 34 0.15 9.57 1.84
CA ALA A 34 0.84 10.78 2.27
C ALA A 34 0.29 11.31 3.62
N PRO A 35 0.98 12.28 4.25
CA PRO A 35 0.56 12.83 5.55
C PRO A 35 -0.81 13.52 5.54
N ASP A 36 -1.35 13.89 4.38
CA ASP A 36 -2.71 14.42 4.23
C ASP A 36 -3.81 13.37 4.50
N GLY A 37 -3.43 12.09 4.56
CA GLY A 37 -4.37 10.98 4.80
C GLY A 37 -5.24 10.61 3.61
N GLU A 38 -4.95 11.13 2.41
CA GLU A 38 -5.76 10.92 1.20
C GLU A 38 -4.93 10.61 -0.04
N THR A 39 -3.80 11.29 -0.24
CA THR A 39 -2.96 11.12 -1.41
C THR A 39 -2.24 9.77 -1.36
N VAL A 40 -2.51 8.91 -2.35
CA VAL A 40 -1.80 7.63 -2.51
C VAL A 40 -0.54 7.86 -3.32
N LEU A 41 0.61 7.70 -2.66
CA LEU A 41 1.94 7.86 -3.24
C LEU A 41 2.39 6.62 -4.02
N ALA A 42 1.98 5.42 -3.57
CA ALA A 42 2.32 4.16 -4.21
C ALA A 42 1.29 3.07 -3.91
N GLU A 43 1.18 2.11 -4.82
CA GLU A 43 0.38 0.89 -4.66
C GLU A 43 1.23 -0.33 -5.02
N GLN A 44 1.04 -1.44 -4.31
CA GLN A 44 1.75 -2.69 -4.59
C GLN A 44 0.84 -3.88 -4.32
N GLY A 45 0.76 -4.80 -5.27
CA GLY A 45 0.17 -6.12 -5.05
C GLY A 45 1.25 -7.14 -4.68
N ASN A 46 0.85 -8.26 -4.08
CA ASN A 46 1.78 -9.34 -3.81
C ASN A 46 2.46 -9.82 -5.11
N ILE A 47 3.75 -10.15 -5.06
CA ILE A 47 4.49 -10.70 -6.20
C ILE A 47 4.63 -12.21 -6.09
N ASP A 48 5.12 -12.70 -4.95
CA ASP A 48 5.29 -14.12 -4.63
C ASP A 48 5.27 -14.33 -3.10
N THR A 49 5.65 -15.51 -2.61
CA THR A 49 5.61 -15.87 -1.19
C THR A 49 6.57 -15.08 -0.30
N VAL A 50 7.57 -14.40 -0.87
CA VAL A 50 8.60 -13.63 -0.15
C VAL A 50 8.50 -12.15 -0.47
N ASN A 51 8.19 -11.81 -1.71
CA ASN A 51 8.00 -10.44 -2.18
C ASN A 51 6.56 -10.00 -1.90
N HIS A 52 6.31 -9.75 -0.60
CA HIS A 52 5.03 -9.27 -0.08
C HIS A 52 4.74 -7.84 -0.54
N ALA A 53 3.45 -7.53 -0.64
CA ALA A 53 3.00 -6.20 -1.05
C ALA A 53 3.64 -5.08 -0.20
N GLU A 54 3.64 -5.27 1.12
CA GLU A 54 4.16 -4.32 2.11
C GLU A 54 5.67 -4.16 2.01
N SER A 55 6.41 -5.27 1.97
CA SER A 55 7.87 -5.26 1.97
C SER A 55 8.44 -4.67 0.67
N THR A 56 7.83 -5.01 -0.47
CA THR A 56 8.22 -4.43 -1.76
C THR A 56 7.89 -2.94 -1.81
N LEU A 57 6.71 -2.53 -1.33
CA LEU A 57 6.32 -1.12 -1.28
C LEU A 57 7.23 -0.30 -0.35
N ALA A 58 7.52 -0.81 0.85
CA ALA A 58 8.39 -0.13 1.82
C ALA A 58 9.82 0.06 1.27
N ARG A 59 10.36 -0.93 0.57
CA ARG A 59 11.68 -0.85 -0.06
C ARG A 59 11.71 0.22 -1.16
N THR A 60 10.69 0.22 -2.03
CA THR A 60 10.55 1.23 -3.07
C THR A 60 10.37 2.62 -2.46
N ALA A 61 9.54 2.76 -1.43
CA ALA A 61 9.32 4.03 -0.74
C ALA A 61 10.61 4.59 -0.11
N ALA A 62 11.37 3.75 0.60
CA ALA A 62 12.65 4.12 1.20
C ALA A 62 13.70 4.58 0.18
N ALA A 63 13.63 4.10 -1.06
CA ALA A 63 14.52 4.53 -2.14
C ALA A 63 14.12 5.88 -2.76
N ASN A 64 12.85 6.30 -2.62
CA ASN A 64 12.30 7.47 -3.32
C ASN A 64 11.95 8.65 -2.39
N TYR A 65 11.85 8.42 -1.08
CA TYR A 65 11.43 9.45 -0.12
C TYR A 65 12.35 9.50 1.11
N PRO A 66 12.57 10.70 1.69
CA PRO A 66 13.30 10.83 2.95
C PRO A 66 12.58 10.12 4.11
N GLY A 67 13.35 9.50 5.00
CA GLY A 67 12.79 8.80 6.17
C GLY A 67 11.89 9.67 7.06
N ALA A 68 12.23 10.95 7.25
CA ALA A 68 11.42 11.89 8.01
C ALA A 68 10.05 12.18 7.38
N TYR A 69 9.94 12.08 6.06
CA TYR A 69 8.66 12.19 5.35
C TYR A 69 7.87 10.88 5.46
N LEU A 70 8.54 9.74 5.28
CA LEU A 70 7.92 8.42 5.42
C LEU A 70 7.36 8.17 6.82
N ALA A 71 7.99 8.70 7.87
CA ALA A 71 7.49 8.63 9.24
C ALA A 71 6.14 9.34 9.46
N GLN A 72 5.74 10.20 8.53
CA GLN A 72 4.44 10.90 8.55
C GLN A 72 3.43 10.25 7.60
N CYS A 73 3.86 9.27 6.80
CA CYS A 73 3.00 8.54 5.88
C CYS A 73 2.30 7.38 6.60
N THR A 74 1.23 6.88 6.01
CA THR A 74 0.48 5.72 6.51
C THR A 74 0.55 4.57 5.52
N LEU A 75 0.89 3.37 6.00
CA LEU A 75 0.76 2.14 5.23
C LEU A 75 -0.64 1.56 5.44
N VAL A 76 -1.36 1.29 4.36
CA VAL A 76 -2.68 0.63 4.39
C VAL A 76 -2.57 -0.69 3.63
N THR A 77 -2.97 -1.80 4.23
CA THR A 77 -2.89 -3.16 3.65
C THR A 77 -4.16 -3.97 3.95
N THR A 78 -4.40 -5.03 3.18
CA THR A 78 -5.55 -5.96 3.30
C THR A 78 -5.23 -7.23 4.06
#